data_AF-A0A6N3C6S8-F1
#
_entry.id   AF-A0A6N3C6S8-F1
#
_cell.length_a   1.000
_cell.length_b   1.000
_cell.length_c   1.000
_cell.angle_alpha   90.00
_cell.angle_beta   90.00
_cell.angle_gamma   90.00
#
_symmetry.space_group_name_H-M   'P 1'
#
loop_
_entity.id
_entity.type
_entity.pdbx_description
1 polymer ?
#
loop_
_entity_poly.entity_id
_entity_poly.type
_entity_poly.pdbx_seq_one_letter_code
_entity_poly.pdbx_strand_id
1 'polypeptide(L)'
;MVFQGLPVSDPPENWKEMERSVAQILTASGMDAEVQKTITLARGTVTVDVFAQPKKSLYGPIICECKYWNTAVPQEKVFAFSRVVGDSGASLGLLISRFGFQKGAINAARYSNIKLFSWPEFIEYIKPFWLCETTRRCLGFGRVLLKYSDPLDVPTHLIGDQGRAEYKKLISKYRGLVLLLSSLNIEVISQVEYPAMLRDGDIVRAADAFVNNYADMLQVRTADQLFTFLVDTCEQAINEFDNVFNGFDLDDTPYEEVAKYADDLIEALFPEEQSSSRDSGEETVKHTLSVLLDEAAFESVGAESRFNMARELD
;
A
#
# COMPACT_ATOMS: atom_id res chain seq x y z
N MET A 1 1.89 7.75 19.14
CA MET A 1 1.61 8.74 18.09
C MET A 1 0.19 8.46 17.65
N VAL A 2 -0.71 9.44 17.72
CA VAL A 2 -2.10 9.28 17.28
C VAL A 2 -2.14 9.78 15.84
N PHE A 3 -2.51 8.95 14.87
CA PHE A 3 -2.51 9.33 13.47
C PHE A 3 -3.89 9.92 13.13
N GLN A 4 -4.01 11.25 13.18
CA GLN A 4 -5.21 11.90 12.65
C GLN A 4 -5.12 11.95 11.13
N GLY A 5 -6.12 11.41 10.41
CA GLY A 5 -6.12 11.40 8.95
C GLY A 5 -7.02 10.33 8.34
N LEU A 6 -6.88 10.14 7.02
CA LEU A 6 -7.62 9.17 6.23
C LEU A 6 -7.49 7.74 6.84
N PRO A 7 -8.58 6.98 6.99
CA PRO A 7 -8.52 5.63 7.56
C PRO A 7 -7.77 4.68 6.62
N VAL A 8 -7.09 3.66 7.15
CA VAL A 8 -6.44 2.64 6.32
C VAL A 8 -7.48 1.90 5.46
N SER A 9 -8.61 1.52 6.04
CA SER A 9 -9.69 0.79 5.37
C SER A 9 -11.04 1.22 5.94
N ASP A 10 -12.08 1.10 5.11
CA ASP A 10 -13.47 1.21 5.55
C ASP A 10 -13.81 0.11 6.58
N PRO A 11 -14.76 0.36 7.50
CA PRO A 11 -15.26 -0.68 8.40
C PRO A 11 -15.96 -1.81 7.63
N PRO A 12 -15.77 -3.08 8.04
CA PRO A 12 -16.40 -4.22 7.38
C PRO A 12 -17.92 -4.21 7.60
N GLU A 13 -18.69 -4.71 6.63
CA GLU A 13 -20.15 -4.73 6.68
C GLU A 13 -20.72 -6.02 7.31
N ASN A 14 -19.92 -7.09 7.33
CA ASN A 14 -20.30 -8.39 7.89
C ASN A 14 -19.10 -9.15 8.48
N TRP A 15 -19.37 -10.30 9.10
CA TRP A 15 -18.34 -11.09 9.79
C TRP A 15 -17.27 -11.65 8.85
N LYS A 16 -17.65 -12.13 7.66
CA LYS A 16 -16.71 -12.70 6.68
C LYS A 16 -15.75 -11.62 6.15
N GLU A 17 -16.32 -10.45 5.90
CA GLU A 17 -15.56 -9.29 5.48
C GLU A 17 -14.60 -8.81 6.58
N MET A 18 -15.05 -8.78 7.84
CA MET A 18 -14.17 -8.42 8.97
C MET A 18 -12.92 -9.31 9.02
N GLU A 19 -13.08 -10.64 8.89
CA GLU A 19 -11.94 -11.57 8.87
C GLU A 19 -11.01 -11.32 7.68
N ARG A 20 -11.59 -11.16 6.49
CA ARG A 20 -10.83 -10.90 5.26
C ARG A 20 -10.06 -9.59 5.34
N SER A 21 -10.69 -8.51 5.77
CA SER A 21 -10.06 -7.19 5.87
C SER A 21 -8.95 -7.19 6.93
N VAL A 22 -9.14 -7.87 8.08
CA VAL A 22 -8.06 -8.06 9.06
C VAL A 22 -6.86 -8.79 8.43
N ALA A 23 -7.09 -9.89 7.72
CA ALA A 23 -6.01 -10.64 7.06
C ALA A 23 -5.31 -9.82 5.97
N GLN A 24 -6.06 -9.07 5.15
CA GLN A 24 -5.51 -8.20 4.10
C GLN A 24 -4.63 -7.08 4.70
N ILE A 25 -5.12 -6.39 5.73
CA ILE A 25 -4.36 -5.32 6.41
C ILE A 25 -3.09 -5.86 7.06
N LEU A 26 -3.15 -7.01 7.73
CA LEU A 26 -1.97 -7.64 8.34
C LEU A 26 -0.97 -8.10 7.28
N THR A 27 -1.45 -8.61 6.14
CA THR A 27 -0.60 -8.98 5.00
C THR A 27 0.13 -7.76 4.43
N ALA A 28 -0.60 -6.67 4.20
CA ALA A 28 -0.05 -5.39 3.75
C ALA A 28 0.89 -4.74 4.78
N SER A 29 0.82 -5.18 6.04
CA SER A 29 1.70 -4.75 7.15
C SER A 29 2.94 -5.66 7.33
N GLY A 30 3.29 -6.48 6.33
CA GLY A 30 4.53 -7.28 6.34
C GLY A 30 4.41 -8.63 7.06
N MET A 31 3.20 -9.17 7.17
CA MET A 31 2.93 -10.47 7.78
C MET A 31 2.45 -11.47 6.71
N ASP A 32 2.60 -12.76 6.99
CA ASP A 32 1.91 -13.84 6.27
C ASP A 32 0.61 -14.14 7.01
N ALA A 33 -0.52 -13.63 6.51
CA ALA A 33 -1.81 -13.76 7.15
C ALA A 33 -2.79 -14.64 6.36
N GLU A 34 -3.54 -15.46 7.07
CA GLU A 34 -4.50 -16.42 6.52
C GLU A 34 -5.79 -16.39 7.35
N VAL A 35 -6.94 -16.38 6.67
CA VAL A 35 -8.26 -16.51 7.32
C VAL A 35 -8.59 -17.97 7.58
N GLN A 36 -9.35 -18.24 8.65
CA GLN A 36 -9.89 -19.57 8.95
C GLN A 36 -8.81 -20.68 8.99
N LYS A 37 -7.61 -20.35 9.49
CA LYS A 37 -6.48 -21.27 9.54
C LYS A 37 -6.64 -22.24 10.70
N THR A 38 -6.52 -23.54 10.41
CA THR A 38 -6.42 -24.56 11.46
C THR A 38 -4.99 -24.61 11.99
N ILE A 39 -4.83 -24.37 13.29
CA ILE A 39 -3.54 -24.39 13.97
C ILE A 39 -3.47 -25.51 15.01
N THR A 40 -2.26 -26.01 15.26
CA THR A 40 -1.99 -26.98 16.32
C THR A 40 -1.78 -26.25 17.64
N LEU A 41 -2.43 -26.74 18.69
CA LEU A 41 -2.27 -26.31 20.08
C LEU A 41 -1.57 -27.40 20.87
N ALA A 42 -1.12 -27.08 22.09
CA ALA A 42 -0.61 -28.06 23.04
C ALA A 42 -1.58 -29.23 23.32
N ARG A 43 -2.90 -29.01 23.14
CA ARG A 43 -3.96 -30.00 23.43
C ARG A 43 -5.00 -30.10 22.29
N GLY A 44 -4.53 -30.29 21.05
CA GLY A 44 -5.38 -30.55 19.89
C GLY A 44 -5.23 -29.49 18.80
N THR A 45 -6.28 -29.24 18.04
CA THR A 45 -6.29 -28.25 16.96
C THR A 45 -7.48 -27.32 17.10
N VAL A 46 -7.35 -26.10 16.60
CA VAL A 46 -8.45 -25.14 16.52
C VAL A 46 -8.36 -24.36 15.21
N THR A 47 -9.51 -23.98 14.65
CA THR A 47 -9.58 -23.02 13.56
C THR A 47 -9.70 -21.63 14.15
N VAL A 48 -8.78 -20.73 13.79
CA VAL A 48 -8.80 -19.33 14.21
C VAL A 48 -9.28 -18.44 13.08
N ASP A 49 -9.95 -17.34 13.41
CA ASP A 49 -10.53 -16.44 12.42
C ASP A 49 -9.45 -15.84 11.51
N VAL A 50 -8.34 -15.35 12.08
CA VAL A 50 -7.14 -14.95 11.34
C VAL A 50 -5.88 -15.40 12.07
N PHE A 51 -4.94 -15.98 11.33
CA PHE A 51 -3.57 -16.24 11.78
C PHE A 51 -2.62 -15.32 11.02
N ALA A 52 -1.67 -14.67 11.68
CA ALA A 52 -0.67 -13.83 11.04
C ALA A 52 0.74 -14.08 11.59
N GLN A 53 1.68 -14.45 10.72
CA GLN A 53 3.09 -14.63 11.06
C GLN A 53 3.90 -13.43 10.56
N PRO A 54 4.50 -12.61 11.43
CA PRO A 54 5.38 -11.54 10.97
C PRO A 54 6.62 -12.11 10.25
N LYS A 55 6.92 -11.60 9.03
CA LYS A 55 7.97 -12.16 8.14
C LYS A 55 9.40 -12.01 8.66
N LYS A 56 9.68 -10.95 9.41
CA LYS A 56 11.02 -10.56 9.88
C LYS A 56 11.04 -10.38 11.40
N SER A 57 10.65 -11.41 12.14
CA SER A 57 10.43 -11.31 13.58
C SER A 57 10.91 -12.55 14.35
N LEU A 58 11.46 -12.32 15.54
CA LEU A 58 11.71 -13.36 16.54
C LEU A 58 10.46 -13.68 17.38
N TYR A 59 9.37 -12.91 17.22
CA TYR A 59 8.11 -13.14 17.91
C TYR A 59 7.29 -14.24 17.22
N GLY A 60 6.59 -15.02 18.04
CA GLY A 60 5.59 -15.99 17.57
C GLY A 60 4.41 -15.31 16.85
N PRO A 61 3.50 -16.10 16.27
CA PRO A 61 2.40 -15.58 15.46
C PRO A 61 1.45 -14.68 16.28
N ILE A 62 0.72 -13.85 15.55
CA ILE A 62 -0.43 -13.11 16.04
C ILE A 62 -1.66 -13.93 15.66
N ILE A 63 -2.55 -14.17 16.63
CA ILE A 63 -3.84 -14.80 16.37
C ILE A 63 -4.90 -13.72 16.56
N CYS A 64 -5.84 -13.64 15.63
CA CYS A 64 -6.99 -12.76 15.73
C CYS A 64 -8.29 -13.55 15.84
N GLU A 65 -9.23 -12.99 16.60
CA GLU A 65 -10.60 -13.45 16.72
C GLU A 65 -11.52 -12.26 16.40
N CYS A 66 -12.43 -12.44 15.45
CA CYS A 66 -13.36 -11.42 14.97
C CYS A 66 -14.75 -11.64 15.58
N LYS A 67 -15.36 -10.57 16.09
CA LYS A 67 -16.71 -10.60 16.69
C LYS A 67 -17.57 -9.49 16.10
N TYR A 68 -18.20 -9.81 14.97
CA TYR A 68 -19.14 -8.93 14.29
C TYR A 68 -20.55 -9.02 14.91
N TRP A 69 -20.66 -8.65 16.18
CA TRP A 69 -21.91 -8.72 16.95
C TRP A 69 -22.50 -7.33 17.16
N ASN A 70 -23.82 -7.26 17.36
CA ASN A 70 -24.52 -6.02 17.74
C ASN A 70 -24.59 -5.83 19.26
N THR A 71 -23.80 -6.59 20.01
CA THR A 71 -23.75 -6.59 21.48
C THR A 71 -22.32 -6.68 21.94
N ALA A 72 -22.04 -6.12 23.12
CA ALA A 72 -20.70 -6.14 23.70
C ALA A 72 -20.22 -7.57 23.98
N VAL A 73 -18.98 -7.86 23.60
CA VAL A 73 -18.37 -9.18 23.79
C VAL A 73 -18.19 -9.46 25.29
N PRO A 74 -18.69 -10.61 25.79
CA PRO A 74 -18.65 -10.95 27.21
C PRO A 74 -17.33 -11.62 27.60
N GLN A 75 -17.07 -11.70 28.91
CA GLN A 75 -15.77 -12.14 29.46
C GLN A 75 -15.39 -13.57 29.09
N GLU A 76 -16.37 -14.47 28.95
CA GLU A 76 -16.13 -15.87 28.62
C GLU A 76 -15.48 -16.04 27.24
N LYS A 77 -15.74 -15.11 26.31
CA LYS A 77 -15.07 -15.12 25.00
C LYS A 77 -13.61 -14.75 25.11
N VAL A 78 -13.27 -13.79 25.96
CA VAL A 78 -11.87 -13.45 26.26
C VAL A 78 -11.17 -14.64 26.90
N PHE A 79 -11.77 -15.29 27.90
CA PHE A 79 -11.16 -16.46 28.55
C PHE A 79 -10.95 -17.65 27.62
N ALA A 80 -11.91 -17.93 26.73
CA ALA A 80 -11.74 -18.97 25.72
C ALA A 80 -10.58 -18.64 24.78
N PHE A 81 -10.53 -17.40 24.30
CA PHE A 81 -9.46 -16.92 23.43
C PHE A 81 -8.08 -16.94 24.11
N SER A 82 -7.98 -16.60 25.40
CA SER A 82 -6.72 -16.68 26.16
C SER A 82 -6.11 -18.07 26.17
N ARG A 83 -6.94 -19.13 26.19
CA ARG A 83 -6.44 -20.50 26.13
C ARG A 83 -5.89 -20.82 24.74
N VAL A 84 -6.57 -20.40 23.69
CA VAL A 84 -6.08 -20.57 22.30
C VAL A 84 -4.74 -19.88 22.11
N VAL A 85 -4.63 -18.61 22.54
CA VAL A 85 -3.38 -17.83 22.46
C VAL A 85 -2.28 -18.47 23.30
N GLY A 86 -2.58 -18.87 24.54
CA GLY A 86 -1.60 -19.49 25.44
C GLY A 86 -1.10 -20.86 24.97
N ASP A 87 -1.98 -21.68 24.38
CA ASP A 87 -1.64 -23.05 23.95
C ASP A 87 -1.07 -23.12 22.52
N SER A 88 -1.05 -22.01 21.76
CA SER A 88 -0.58 -21.96 20.36
C SER A 88 0.85 -21.47 20.18
N GLY A 89 1.48 -20.94 21.23
CA GLY A 89 2.77 -20.25 21.11
C GLY A 89 2.68 -18.86 20.44
N ALA A 90 1.46 -18.33 20.29
CA ALA A 90 1.25 -16.98 19.79
C ALA A 90 1.85 -15.93 20.73
N SER A 91 2.48 -14.92 20.15
CA SER A 91 3.04 -13.80 20.91
C SER A 91 1.95 -12.82 21.36
N LEU A 92 0.90 -12.68 20.55
CA LEU A 92 -0.17 -11.69 20.73
C LEU A 92 -1.52 -12.26 20.25
N GLY A 93 -2.56 -12.03 21.05
CA GLY A 93 -3.95 -12.25 20.65
C GLY A 93 -4.65 -10.92 20.37
N LEU A 94 -5.33 -10.79 19.23
CA LEU A 94 -6.16 -9.63 18.89
C LEU A 94 -7.63 -10.04 18.85
N LEU A 95 -8.45 -9.56 19.77
CA LEU A 95 -9.89 -9.75 19.70
C LEU A 95 -10.54 -8.47 19.20
N ILE A 96 -11.14 -8.54 18.01
CA ILE A 96 -11.63 -7.38 17.27
C ILE A 96 -13.15 -7.44 17.26
N SER A 97 -13.82 -6.40 17.76
CA SER A 97 -15.26 -6.35 17.97
C SER A 97 -15.89 -5.19 17.20
N ARG A 98 -17.04 -5.44 16.57
CA ARG A 98 -17.83 -4.37 15.94
C ARG A 98 -18.42 -3.42 16.98
N PHE A 99 -18.94 -3.95 18.08
CA PHE A 99 -19.71 -3.19 19.08
C PHE A 99 -18.92 -2.85 20.35
N GLY A 100 -17.79 -3.54 20.59
CA GLY A 100 -16.98 -3.39 21.78
C GLY A 100 -17.15 -4.51 22.80
N PHE A 101 -16.87 -4.22 24.08
CA PHE A 101 -16.61 -5.21 25.12
C PHE A 101 -17.29 -4.87 26.44
N GLN A 102 -17.74 -5.90 27.16
CA GLN A 102 -18.22 -5.72 28.53
C GLN A 102 -17.05 -5.40 29.48
N LYS A 103 -17.34 -4.72 30.61
CA LYS A 103 -16.33 -4.41 31.64
C LYS A 103 -15.56 -5.66 32.12
N GLY A 104 -16.26 -6.80 32.25
CA GLY A 104 -15.64 -8.08 32.60
C GLY A 104 -14.61 -8.56 31.58
N ALA A 105 -14.91 -8.41 30.28
CA ALA A 105 -13.99 -8.76 29.19
C ALA A 105 -12.73 -7.88 29.22
N ILE A 106 -12.89 -6.56 29.40
CA ILE A 106 -11.76 -5.62 29.52
C ILE A 106 -10.87 -5.98 30.72
N ASN A 107 -11.48 -6.29 31.87
CA ASN A 107 -10.75 -6.72 33.05
C ASN A 107 -10.02 -8.06 32.84
N ALA A 108 -10.64 -9.01 32.13
CA ALA A 108 -10.05 -10.29 31.81
C ALA A 108 -8.80 -10.18 30.91
N ALA A 109 -8.80 -9.24 29.97
CA ALA A 109 -7.66 -9.04 29.05
C ALA A 109 -6.49 -8.24 29.67
N ARG A 110 -6.74 -7.44 30.72
CA ARG A 110 -5.83 -6.40 31.24
C ARG A 110 -4.37 -6.83 31.47
N TYR A 111 -4.16 -8.05 31.97
CA TYR A 111 -2.82 -8.58 32.31
C TYR A 111 -2.44 -9.79 31.46
N SER A 112 -3.02 -9.89 30.27
CA SER A 112 -2.72 -10.93 29.29
C SER A 112 -2.01 -10.34 28.08
N ASN A 113 -1.52 -11.20 27.19
CA ASN A 113 -1.07 -10.83 25.85
C ASN A 113 -2.24 -10.71 24.85
N ILE A 114 -3.47 -10.46 25.33
CA ILE A 114 -4.62 -10.17 24.48
C ILE A 114 -4.87 -8.65 24.45
N LYS A 115 -5.11 -8.13 23.25
CA LYS A 115 -5.64 -6.79 23.03
C LYS A 115 -7.08 -6.89 22.54
N LEU A 116 -7.91 -6.01 23.07
CA LEU A 116 -9.31 -5.87 22.69
C LEU A 116 -9.43 -4.59 21.87
N PHE A 117 -9.95 -4.69 20.66
CA PHE A 117 -10.06 -3.56 19.75
C PHE A 117 -11.46 -3.47 19.16
N SER A 118 -11.98 -2.24 19.07
CA SER A 118 -12.94 -1.88 18.02
C SER A 118 -12.24 -1.81 16.66
N TRP A 119 -13.02 -1.71 15.57
CA TRP A 119 -12.42 -1.56 14.24
C TRP A 119 -11.47 -0.34 14.13
N PRO A 120 -11.84 0.87 14.56
CA PRO A 120 -10.94 2.03 14.50
C PRO A 120 -9.66 1.84 15.35
N GLU A 121 -9.77 1.21 16.52
CA GLU A 121 -8.62 0.96 17.38
C GLU A 121 -7.65 -0.07 16.76
N PHE A 122 -8.16 -1.09 16.07
CA PHE A 122 -7.34 -2.03 15.31
C PHE A 122 -6.60 -1.32 14.16
N ILE A 123 -7.30 -0.47 13.42
CA ILE A 123 -6.70 0.32 12.33
C ILE A 123 -5.57 1.21 12.88
N GLU A 124 -5.83 1.98 13.95
CA GLU A 124 -4.80 2.83 14.57
C GLU A 124 -3.60 2.03 15.10
N TYR A 125 -3.84 0.84 15.66
CA TYR A 125 -2.79 -0.02 16.17
C TYR A 125 -1.87 -0.55 15.05
N ILE A 126 -2.44 -0.91 13.90
CA ILE A 126 -1.69 -1.50 12.77
C ILE A 126 -1.15 -0.46 11.80
N LYS A 127 -1.76 0.73 11.71
CA LYS A 127 -1.42 1.80 10.75
C LYS A 127 0.08 2.08 10.61
N PRO A 128 0.91 2.13 11.67
CA PRO A 128 2.36 2.33 11.51
C PRO A 128 3.05 1.21 10.71
N PHE A 129 2.71 -0.05 11.01
CA PHE A 129 3.29 -1.20 10.31
C PHE A 129 2.83 -1.22 8.85
N TRP A 130 1.55 -0.95 8.65
CA TRP A 130 0.94 -0.84 7.32
C TRP A 130 1.59 0.28 6.49
N LEU A 131 1.70 1.50 7.02
CA LEU A 131 2.32 2.64 6.36
C LEU A 131 3.77 2.33 5.99
N CYS A 132 4.53 1.71 6.90
CA CYS A 132 5.92 1.38 6.67
C CYS A 132 6.09 0.40 5.49
N GLU A 133 5.37 -0.72 5.52
CA GLU A 133 5.50 -1.78 4.51
C GLU A 133 4.87 -1.40 3.17
N THR A 134 3.71 -0.74 3.17
CA THR A 134 3.07 -0.29 1.92
C THR A 134 3.91 0.78 1.22
N THR A 135 4.54 1.68 2.00
CA THR A 135 5.44 2.70 1.44
C THR A 135 6.70 2.07 0.87
N ARG A 136 7.29 1.08 1.56
CA ARG A 136 8.44 0.32 1.02
C ARG A 136 8.10 -0.36 -0.30
N ARG A 137 6.93 -0.99 -0.39
CA ARG A 137 6.44 -1.60 -1.62
C ARG A 137 6.28 -0.56 -2.73
N CYS A 138 5.59 0.55 -2.45
CA CYS A 138 5.38 1.65 -3.39
C CYS A 138 6.72 2.23 -3.88
N LEU A 139 7.67 2.50 -2.99
CA LEU A 139 9.02 2.97 -3.34
C LEU A 139 9.83 1.93 -4.12
N GLY A 140 9.58 0.64 -3.91
CA GLY A 140 10.19 -0.44 -4.70
C GLY A 140 9.82 -0.33 -6.17
N PHE A 141 8.52 -0.21 -6.47
CA PHE A 141 8.03 0.03 -7.83
C PHE A 141 8.48 1.41 -8.35
N GLY A 142 8.37 2.44 -7.52
CA GLY A 142 8.79 3.80 -7.87
C GLY A 142 10.26 3.88 -8.27
N ARG A 143 11.17 3.16 -7.60
CA ARG A 143 12.59 3.09 -7.98
C ARG A 143 12.80 2.50 -9.38
N VAL A 144 12.01 1.49 -9.76
CA VAL A 144 12.08 0.91 -11.11
C VAL A 144 11.54 1.90 -12.13
N LEU A 145 10.36 2.47 -11.86
CA LEU A 145 9.72 3.43 -12.76
C LEU A 145 10.57 4.70 -12.97
N LEU A 146 11.25 5.18 -11.92
CA LEU A 146 12.08 6.38 -12.00
C LEU A 146 13.25 6.22 -12.98
N LYS A 147 13.72 4.99 -13.25
CA LYS A 147 14.73 4.76 -14.31
C LYS A 147 14.25 5.18 -15.69
N TYR A 148 12.95 5.09 -15.94
CA TYR A 148 12.33 5.51 -17.20
C TYR A 148 11.98 7.00 -17.23
N SER A 149 12.17 7.72 -16.13
CA SER A 149 11.65 9.07 -15.96
C SER A 149 12.64 10.19 -16.25
N ASP A 150 13.94 9.89 -16.26
CA ASP A 150 14.98 10.85 -16.64
C ASP A 150 15.45 10.58 -18.07
N PRO A 151 15.12 11.45 -19.06
CA PRO A 151 15.60 11.29 -20.43
C PRO A 151 17.12 11.23 -20.59
N LEU A 152 17.89 11.71 -19.59
CA LEU A 152 19.35 11.65 -19.60
C LEU A 152 19.90 10.27 -19.24
N ASP A 153 19.08 9.41 -18.64
CA ASP A 153 19.45 8.05 -18.23
C ASP A 153 18.80 6.97 -19.13
N VAL A 154 18.00 7.38 -20.12
CA VAL A 154 17.25 6.45 -20.98
C VAL A 154 17.77 6.44 -22.43
N PRO A 155 18.37 5.33 -22.92
CA PRO A 155 19.00 5.25 -24.24
C PRO A 155 17.99 5.13 -25.39
N THR A 156 17.19 6.18 -25.61
CA THR A 156 16.11 6.18 -26.61
C THR A 156 16.57 6.04 -28.06
N HIS A 157 17.86 6.24 -28.36
CA HIS A 157 18.42 5.99 -29.69
C HIS A 157 18.51 4.50 -30.04
N LEU A 158 18.48 3.60 -29.04
CA LEU A 158 18.57 2.15 -29.25
C LEU A 158 17.24 1.50 -29.63
N ILE A 159 16.11 2.15 -29.36
CA ILE A 159 14.75 1.63 -29.60
C ILE A 159 14.14 2.09 -30.94
N GLY A 160 14.89 2.84 -31.75
CA GLY A 160 14.46 3.38 -33.04
C GLY A 160 13.35 4.44 -32.96
N ASP A 161 13.00 5.02 -34.11
CA ASP A 161 12.08 6.17 -34.17
C ASP A 161 10.68 5.86 -33.60
N GLN A 162 10.15 4.67 -33.90
CA GLN A 162 8.85 4.25 -33.41
C GLN A 162 8.87 4.05 -31.89
N GLY A 163 9.88 3.35 -31.36
CA GLY A 163 10.02 3.15 -29.92
C GLY A 163 10.19 4.48 -29.19
N ARG A 164 10.97 5.40 -29.75
CA ARG A 164 11.17 6.75 -29.21
C ARG A 164 9.88 7.58 -29.20
N ALA A 165 9.04 7.45 -30.24
CA ALA A 165 7.73 8.09 -30.27
C ALA A 165 6.77 7.51 -29.22
N GLU A 166 6.78 6.20 -28.99
CA GLU A 166 5.98 5.59 -27.92
C GLU A 166 6.50 5.98 -26.53
N TYR A 167 7.82 5.96 -26.30
CA TYR A 167 8.43 6.44 -25.06
C TYR A 167 7.99 7.87 -24.71
N LYS A 168 8.00 8.78 -25.69
CA LYS A 168 7.49 10.16 -25.51
C LYS A 168 6.05 10.20 -25.02
N LYS A 169 5.17 9.35 -25.56
CA LYS A 169 3.78 9.29 -25.09
C LYS A 169 3.69 8.75 -23.67
N LEU A 170 4.44 7.69 -23.35
CA LEU A 170 4.43 7.07 -22.02
C LEU A 170 4.95 8.01 -20.94
N ILE A 171 6.06 8.71 -21.18
CA ILE A 171 6.62 9.64 -20.19
C ILE A 171 5.70 10.85 -19.95
N SER A 172 4.99 11.32 -20.98
CA SER A 172 3.93 12.33 -20.80
C SER A 172 2.73 11.78 -20.04
N LYS A 173 2.26 10.56 -20.37
CA LYS A 173 1.14 9.88 -19.71
C LYS A 173 1.40 9.68 -18.20
N TYR A 174 2.60 9.26 -17.84
CA TYR A 174 2.96 8.91 -16.45
C TYR A 174 3.67 10.04 -15.68
N ARG A 175 3.78 11.24 -16.26
CA ARG A 175 4.48 12.38 -15.63
C ARG A 175 3.95 12.71 -14.23
N GLY A 176 2.63 12.76 -14.06
CA GLY A 176 2.01 13.04 -12.77
C GLY A 176 2.31 11.97 -11.72
N LEU A 177 2.36 10.70 -12.13
CA LEU A 177 2.75 9.59 -11.26
C LEU A 177 4.21 9.72 -10.81
N VAL A 178 5.13 10.02 -11.73
CA VAL A 178 6.55 10.27 -11.41
C VAL A 178 6.72 11.43 -10.41
N LEU A 179 6.02 12.54 -10.63
CA LEU A 179 6.04 13.70 -9.72
C LEU A 179 5.50 13.34 -8.33
N LEU A 180 4.42 12.55 -8.27
CA LEU A 180 3.82 12.11 -7.03
C LEU A 180 4.72 11.12 -6.27
N LEU A 181 5.37 10.17 -6.95
CA LEU A 181 6.34 9.27 -6.34
C LEU A 181 7.56 10.03 -5.82
N SER A 182 8.00 11.07 -6.54
CA SER A 182 9.08 11.96 -6.10
C SER A 182 8.71 12.75 -4.86
N SER A 183 7.43 13.10 -4.67
CA SER A 183 6.96 13.77 -3.45
C SER A 183 6.78 12.82 -2.25
N LEU A 184 6.60 11.52 -2.50
CA LEU A 184 6.70 10.47 -1.48
C LEU A 184 8.16 10.16 -1.10
N ASN A 185 9.13 10.59 -1.90
CA ASN A 185 10.53 10.24 -1.71
C ASN A 185 11.06 10.72 -0.35
N ILE A 186 11.35 9.75 0.50
CA ILE A 186 11.68 9.92 1.91
C ILE A 186 13.00 10.67 2.07
N GLU A 187 13.91 10.62 1.10
CA GLU A 187 15.17 11.38 1.12
C GLU A 187 14.91 12.90 1.16
N VAL A 188 13.85 13.38 0.49
CA VAL A 188 13.43 14.78 0.49
C VAL A 188 12.73 15.17 1.80
N ILE A 189 11.98 14.24 2.42
CA ILE A 189 11.18 14.48 3.62
C ILE A 189 11.98 14.32 4.93
N SER A 190 13.04 13.49 4.92
CA SER A 190 13.72 13.05 6.15
C SER A 190 15.05 13.75 6.44
N GLN A 191 15.62 14.56 5.54
CA GLN A 191 16.96 15.16 5.67
C GLN A 191 18.04 14.13 6.08
N VAL A 192 17.91 12.87 5.65
CA VAL A 192 18.81 11.79 6.04
C VAL A 192 20.02 11.77 5.10
N GLU A 193 21.22 11.88 5.65
CA GLU A 193 22.48 11.93 4.89
C GLU A 193 22.90 10.60 4.22
N TYR A 194 22.18 9.48 4.40
CA TYR A 194 22.59 8.18 3.83
C TYR A 194 21.40 7.24 3.47
N PRO A 195 21.35 6.70 2.24
CA PRO A 195 20.32 5.74 1.78
C PRO A 195 20.28 4.39 2.54
N ALA A 196 21.27 4.08 3.38
CA ALA A 196 21.46 2.73 3.89
C ALA A 196 20.59 2.35 5.11
N MET A 197 19.96 3.30 5.82
CA MET A 197 19.04 2.97 6.93
C MET A 197 17.95 4.03 7.12
N LEU A 198 16.93 4.02 6.25
CA LEU A 198 15.66 4.68 6.58
C LEU A 198 15.04 3.97 7.79
N ARG A 199 14.91 4.67 8.92
CA ARG A 199 14.25 4.14 10.10
C ARG A 199 12.75 4.05 9.86
N ASP A 200 12.10 2.99 10.33
CA ASP A 200 10.66 2.78 10.21
C ASP A 200 9.83 4.01 10.61
N GLY A 201 10.23 4.71 11.68
CA GLY A 201 9.56 5.92 12.13
C GLY A 201 9.62 7.09 11.13
N ASP A 202 10.70 7.22 10.37
CA ASP A 202 10.84 8.26 9.35
C ASP A 202 9.98 7.93 8.11
N ILE A 203 9.93 6.65 7.73
CA ILE A 203 9.05 6.14 6.68
C ILE A 203 7.59 6.41 7.03
N VAL A 204 7.17 6.03 8.24
CA VAL A 204 5.80 6.22 8.72
C VAL A 204 5.39 7.70 8.72
N ARG A 205 6.28 8.60 9.17
CA ARG A 205 6.01 10.05 9.15
C ARG A 205 5.86 10.60 7.74
N ALA A 206 6.74 10.22 6.82
CA ALA A 206 6.67 10.65 5.44
C ALA A 206 5.40 10.13 4.75
N ALA A 207 5.08 8.86 4.95
CA ALA A 207 3.89 8.22 4.41
C ALA A 207 2.59 8.87 4.92
N ASP A 208 2.50 9.14 6.23
CA ASP A 208 1.32 9.80 6.81
C ASP A 208 1.14 11.23 6.28
N ALA A 209 2.23 12.00 6.14
CA ALA A 209 2.20 13.33 5.53
C ALA A 209 1.76 13.26 4.06
N PHE A 210 2.29 12.30 3.30
CA PHE A 210 1.91 12.06 1.91
C PHE A 210 0.43 11.74 1.78
N VAL A 211 -0.10 10.79 2.57
CA VAL A 211 -1.53 10.45 2.57
C VAL A 211 -2.37 11.69 2.81
N ASN A 212 -2.04 12.49 3.82
CA ASN A 212 -2.82 13.68 4.17
C ASN A 212 -2.78 14.77 3.09
N ASN A 213 -1.70 14.87 2.31
CA ASN A 213 -1.59 15.87 1.25
C ASN A 213 -2.34 15.50 -0.04
N TYR A 214 -2.45 14.20 -0.34
CA TYR A 214 -2.97 13.73 -1.63
C TYR A 214 -4.31 12.99 -1.56
N ALA A 215 -4.78 12.64 -0.36
CA ALA A 215 -6.07 12.00 -0.15
C ALA A 215 -7.24 12.75 -0.81
N ASP A 216 -7.37 14.04 -0.49
CA ASP A 216 -8.48 14.87 -0.99
C ASP A 216 -8.38 15.08 -2.50
N MET A 217 -7.16 15.23 -3.01
CA MET A 217 -6.89 15.48 -4.43
C MET A 217 -7.27 14.27 -5.31
N LEU A 218 -7.11 13.05 -4.76
CA LEU A 218 -7.39 11.80 -5.45
C LEU A 218 -8.81 11.27 -5.18
N GLN A 219 -9.61 12.00 -4.40
CA GLN A 219 -10.97 11.62 -4.00
C GLN A 219 -11.06 10.22 -3.39
N VAL A 220 -9.96 9.73 -2.81
CA VAL A 220 -9.89 8.42 -2.17
C VAL A 220 -10.51 8.49 -0.78
N ARG A 221 -11.22 7.43 -0.39
CA ARG A 221 -11.86 7.34 0.94
C ARG A 221 -10.94 6.73 1.99
N THR A 222 -9.94 5.98 1.55
CA THR A 222 -9.02 5.24 2.43
C THR A 222 -7.58 5.33 1.94
N ALA A 223 -6.62 5.22 2.87
CA ALA A 223 -5.21 5.22 2.51
C ALA A 223 -4.84 3.97 1.68
N ASP A 224 -5.53 2.85 1.90
CA ASP A 224 -5.30 1.64 1.11
C ASP A 224 -5.69 1.81 -0.36
N GLN A 225 -6.78 2.53 -0.66
CA GLN A 225 -7.12 2.91 -2.03
C GLN A 225 -6.02 3.76 -2.69
N LEU A 226 -5.45 4.72 -1.96
CA LEU A 226 -4.35 5.55 -2.46
C LEU A 226 -3.13 4.70 -2.84
N PHE A 227 -2.66 3.87 -1.92
CA PHE A 227 -1.45 3.07 -2.17
C PHE A 227 -1.67 1.95 -3.18
N THR A 228 -2.86 1.37 -3.25
CA THR A 228 -3.23 0.39 -4.29
C THR A 228 -3.19 1.05 -5.67
N PHE A 229 -3.84 2.22 -5.83
CA PHE A 229 -3.77 2.98 -7.07
C PHE A 229 -2.33 3.28 -7.50
N LEU A 230 -1.47 3.70 -6.57
CA LEU A 230 -0.06 3.99 -6.88
C LEU A 230 0.69 2.75 -7.35
N VAL A 231 0.55 1.63 -6.66
CA VAL A 231 1.23 0.38 -7.00
C VAL A 231 0.74 -0.14 -8.36
N ASP A 232 -0.57 -0.22 -8.57
CA ASP A 232 -1.16 -0.74 -9.81
C ASP A 232 -0.76 0.14 -11.01
N THR A 233 -0.80 1.46 -10.85
CA THR A 233 -0.39 2.39 -11.92
C THR A 233 1.12 2.30 -12.18
N CYS A 234 1.95 2.08 -11.15
CA CYS A 234 3.38 1.85 -11.35
C CYS A 234 3.64 0.55 -12.10
N GLU A 235 2.97 -0.54 -11.73
CA GLU A 235 3.11 -1.84 -12.40
C GLU A 235 2.70 -1.75 -13.87
N GLN A 236 1.58 -1.08 -14.16
CA GLN A 236 1.16 -0.81 -15.52
C GLN A 236 2.21 0.00 -16.28
N ALA A 237 2.70 1.10 -15.70
CA ALA A 237 3.70 1.97 -16.34
C ALA A 237 5.00 1.21 -16.64
N ILE A 238 5.50 0.42 -15.68
CA ILE A 238 6.71 -0.40 -15.85
C ILE A 238 6.50 -1.40 -16.99
N ASN A 239 5.37 -2.10 -17.03
CA ASN A 239 5.07 -3.04 -18.12
C ASN A 239 5.00 -2.33 -19.50
N GLU A 240 4.39 -1.15 -19.57
CA GLU A 240 4.33 -0.36 -20.82
C GLU A 240 5.73 0.09 -21.26
N PHE A 241 6.58 0.56 -20.34
CA PHE A 241 7.97 0.92 -20.63
C PHE A 241 8.82 -0.30 -21.03
N ASP A 242 8.74 -1.40 -20.28
CA ASP A 242 9.46 -2.65 -20.56
C ASP A 242 9.13 -3.19 -21.96
N ASN A 243 7.90 -3.02 -22.44
CA ASN A 243 7.52 -3.40 -23.81
C ASN A 243 8.19 -2.53 -24.89
N VAL A 244 8.46 -1.25 -24.60
CA VAL A 244 9.17 -0.34 -25.51
C VAL A 244 10.66 -0.67 -25.55
N PHE A 245 11.27 -0.96 -24.40
CA PHE A 245 12.69 -1.29 -24.29
C PHE A 245 13.01 -2.77 -24.50
N ASN A 246 12.01 -3.66 -24.51
CA ASN A 246 12.14 -5.09 -24.79
C ASN A 246 13.28 -5.78 -24.02
N GLY A 247 13.48 -5.41 -22.75
CA GLY A 247 14.54 -5.95 -21.89
C GLY A 247 15.95 -5.39 -22.10
N PHE A 248 16.10 -4.25 -22.81
CA PHE A 248 17.35 -3.49 -22.78
C PHE A 248 17.72 -3.12 -21.34
N ASP A 249 18.97 -3.34 -20.97
CA ASP A 249 19.51 -2.80 -19.72
C ASP A 249 19.77 -1.31 -19.92
N LEU A 250 18.99 -0.47 -19.23
CA LEU A 250 19.14 0.98 -19.27
C LEU A 250 20.49 1.42 -18.69
N ASP A 251 21.03 0.64 -17.74
CA ASP A 251 22.24 1.01 -17.00
C ASP A 251 23.54 0.68 -17.79
N ASP A 252 23.44 -0.04 -18.91
CA ASP A 252 24.58 -0.48 -19.73
C ASP A 252 25.07 0.58 -20.75
N THR A 253 24.29 1.66 -20.95
CA THR A 253 24.64 2.69 -21.94
C THR A 253 25.32 3.90 -21.28
N PRO A 254 26.52 4.33 -21.71
CA PRO A 254 27.20 5.49 -21.12
C PRO A 254 26.37 6.77 -21.20
N TYR A 255 26.35 7.54 -20.11
CA TYR A 255 25.62 8.82 -20.02
C TYR A 255 25.93 9.77 -21.18
N GLU A 256 27.21 9.90 -21.59
CA GLU A 256 27.59 10.81 -22.68
C GLU A 256 27.03 10.40 -24.04
N GLU A 257 26.64 9.13 -24.19
CA GLU A 257 25.96 8.63 -25.38
C GLU A 257 24.47 8.96 -25.35
N VAL A 258 23.82 8.73 -24.20
CA VAL A 258 22.39 9.01 -23.99
C VAL A 258 22.10 10.51 -24.13
N ALA A 259 22.92 11.36 -23.49
CA ALA A 259 22.70 12.80 -23.45
C ALA A 259 22.59 13.46 -24.84
N LYS A 260 23.19 12.88 -25.88
CA LYS A 260 23.12 13.39 -27.27
C LYS A 260 21.72 13.33 -27.88
N TYR A 261 20.83 12.53 -27.31
CA TYR A 261 19.49 12.26 -27.82
C TYR A 261 18.38 12.68 -26.84
N ALA A 262 18.74 13.38 -25.76
CA ALA A 262 17.84 13.76 -24.68
C ALA A 262 17.16 15.13 -24.90
N ASP A 263 17.75 16.05 -25.67
CA ASP A 263 17.30 17.45 -25.76
C ASP A 263 15.82 17.60 -26.11
N ASP A 264 15.34 16.97 -27.18
CA ASP A 264 13.94 17.06 -27.60
C ASP A 264 12.98 16.19 -26.77
N LEU A 265 13.50 15.35 -25.86
CA LEU A 265 12.72 14.67 -24.82
C LEU A 265 12.55 15.59 -23.60
N ILE A 266 13.62 16.29 -23.22
CA ILE A 266 13.61 17.30 -22.16
C ILE A 266 12.65 18.43 -22.53
N GLU A 267 12.71 18.94 -23.77
CA GLU A 267 11.77 19.97 -24.26
C GLU A 267 10.31 19.47 -24.25
N ALA A 268 10.06 18.19 -24.54
CA ALA A 268 8.72 17.61 -24.50
C ALA A 268 8.19 17.46 -23.07
N LEU A 269 9.08 17.24 -22.09
CA LEU A 269 8.74 17.13 -20.68
C LEU A 269 8.64 18.46 -19.97
N PHE A 270 9.47 19.43 -20.34
CA PHE A 270 9.54 20.76 -19.76
C PHE A 270 9.42 21.79 -20.87
N PRO A 271 8.27 21.85 -21.58
CA PRO A 271 8.04 22.93 -22.54
C PRO A 271 8.18 24.25 -21.79
N GLU A 272 8.99 25.19 -22.30
CA GLU A 272 9.27 26.46 -21.62
C GLU A 272 7.95 27.11 -21.13
N GLU A 273 7.75 27.10 -19.81
CA GLU A 273 6.62 27.79 -19.20
C GLU A 273 6.82 29.30 -19.39
N GLN A 274 5.97 29.92 -20.22
CA GLN A 274 5.73 31.34 -20.10
C GLN A 274 5.06 31.61 -18.73
N SER A 275 5.87 32.07 -17.78
CA SER A 275 5.51 32.73 -16.51
C SER A 275 4.86 31.89 -15.40
N SER A 276 5.70 31.55 -14.41
CA SER A 276 5.51 31.64 -12.95
C SER A 276 4.19 31.15 -12.33
N SER A 277 4.26 30.01 -11.63
CA SER A 277 3.98 29.91 -10.18
C SER A 277 4.08 28.43 -9.72
N ARG A 278 4.21 28.19 -8.41
CA ARG A 278 4.15 26.85 -7.79
C ARG A 278 2.85 26.08 -8.10
N ASP A 279 1.85 26.75 -8.67
CA ASP A 279 0.55 26.20 -9.04
C ASP A 279 0.64 25.21 -10.22
N SER A 280 1.63 25.37 -11.12
CA SER A 280 1.73 24.54 -12.34
C SER A 280 2.04 23.06 -12.05
N GLY A 281 2.85 22.78 -11.02
CA GLY A 281 3.18 21.42 -10.60
C GLY A 281 1.99 20.70 -9.96
N GLU A 282 1.23 21.40 -9.11
CA GLU A 282 0.03 20.85 -8.46
C GLU A 282 -1.09 20.64 -9.48
N GLU A 283 -1.26 21.56 -10.43
CA GLU A 283 -2.25 21.48 -11.50
C GLU A 283 -1.91 20.37 -12.52
N THR A 284 -0.63 20.17 -12.85
CA THR A 284 -0.14 19.06 -13.68
C THR A 284 -0.38 17.70 -13.02
N VAL A 285 -0.08 17.61 -11.71
CA VAL A 285 -0.31 16.42 -10.90
C VAL A 285 -1.82 16.14 -10.84
N LYS A 286 -2.66 17.14 -10.56
CA LYS A 286 -4.14 17.02 -10.58
C LYS A 286 -4.68 16.56 -11.92
N HIS A 287 -4.26 17.18 -13.02
CA HIS A 287 -4.74 16.84 -14.36
C HIS A 287 -4.35 15.41 -14.75
N THR A 288 -3.08 15.04 -14.58
CA THR A 288 -2.61 13.69 -14.91
C THR A 288 -3.29 12.63 -14.03
N LEU A 289 -3.48 12.91 -12.74
CA LEU A 289 -4.15 11.99 -11.83
C LEU A 289 -5.66 11.88 -12.10
N SER A 290 -6.32 12.96 -12.54
CA SER A 290 -7.72 12.86 -13.00
C SER A 290 -7.86 11.96 -14.23
N VAL A 291 -6.92 12.05 -15.19
CA VAL A 291 -6.91 11.21 -16.39
C VAL A 291 -6.64 9.74 -16.03
N LEU A 292 -5.65 9.48 -15.17
CA LEU A 292 -5.32 8.12 -14.72
C LEU A 292 -6.43 7.50 -13.86
N LEU A 293 -7.10 8.27 -13.01
CA LEU A 293 -8.22 7.79 -12.20
C LEU A 293 -9.47 7.52 -13.04
N ASP A 294 -9.75 8.33 -14.07
CA ASP A 294 -10.86 8.08 -14.99
C ASP A 294 -10.62 6.79 -15.82
N GLU A 295 -9.37 6.52 -16.21
CA GLU A 295 -8.97 5.27 -16.89
C GLU A 295 -9.07 4.05 -15.94
N ALA A 296 -8.61 4.17 -14.69
CA ALA A 296 -8.71 3.10 -13.68
C ALA A 296 -10.15 2.83 -13.22
N ALA A 297 -11.00 3.86 -13.16
CA ALA A 297 -12.43 3.71 -12.89
C ALA A 297 -13.12 2.87 -13.98
N PHE A 298 -12.70 3.01 -15.25
CA PHE A 298 -13.16 2.18 -16.36
C PHE A 298 -12.75 0.71 -16.23
N GLU A 299 -11.55 0.43 -15.70
CA GLU A 299 -11.07 -0.93 -15.47
C GLU A 299 -11.67 -1.60 -14.24
N SER A 300 -11.97 -0.85 -13.16
CA SER A 300 -12.64 -1.40 -11.97
C SER A 300 -14.09 -1.86 -12.26
N VAL A 301 -14.80 -1.15 -13.15
CA VAL A 301 -16.10 -1.60 -13.71
C VAL A 301 -15.94 -2.84 -14.58
N GLY A 302 -14.78 -2.98 -15.27
CA GLY A 302 -14.40 -4.18 -16.02
C GLY A 302 -14.03 -5.37 -15.14
N ALA A 303 -13.42 -5.14 -13.97
CA ALA A 303 -13.02 -6.18 -13.02
C ALA A 303 -14.24 -6.78 -12.30
N GLU A 304 -15.22 -5.97 -11.89
CA GLU A 304 -16.51 -6.47 -11.36
C GLU A 304 -17.30 -7.27 -12.42
N SER A 305 -17.24 -6.84 -13.70
CA SER A 305 -17.83 -7.55 -14.83
C SER A 305 -17.17 -8.92 -15.09
N ARG A 306 -15.84 -8.99 -15.05
CA ARG A 306 -15.07 -10.25 -15.19
C ARG A 306 -15.27 -11.20 -14.00
N PHE A 307 -15.44 -10.65 -12.79
CA PHE A 307 -15.75 -11.45 -11.59
C PHE A 307 -17.19 -12.00 -11.60
N ASN A 308 -18.13 -11.29 -12.22
CA ASN A 308 -19.51 -11.78 -12.39
C ASN A 308 -19.64 -12.80 -13.54
N MET A 309 -18.88 -12.68 -14.64
CA MET A 309 -18.83 -13.72 -15.68
C MET A 309 -18.22 -15.04 -15.19
N ALA A 310 -17.32 -15.01 -14.20
CA ALA A 310 -16.77 -16.21 -13.59
C ALA A 310 -17.77 -16.95 -12.66
N ARG A 311 -18.90 -16.33 -12.30
CA ARG A 311 -19.97 -16.96 -11.48
C ARG A 311 -21.09 -17.62 -12.31
N GLU A 312 -21.14 -17.38 -13.61
CA GLU A 312 -22.14 -17.99 -14.51
C GLU A 312 -21.60 -19.26 -15.22
N LEU A 313 -20.36 -19.66 -14.94
CA LEU A 313 -19.72 -20.86 -15.50
C LEU A 313 -19.40 -21.96 -14.47
N ASP A 314 -19.91 -21.87 -13.25
CA ASP A 314 -19.89 -22.94 -12.23
C ASP A 314 -21.30 -23.26 -11.69
#